data_AF-A0A1H3FPC0-F1
#
_entry.id   AF-A0A1H3FPC0-F1
#
_cell.length_a   1.000
_cell.length_b   1.000
_cell.length_c   1.000
_cell.angle_alpha   90.00
_cell.angle_beta   90.00
_cell.angle_gamma   90.00
#
_symmetry.space_group_name_H-M   'P 1'
#
loop_
_entity.id
_entity.type
_entity.pdbx_description
1 polymer ?
#
loop_
_entity_poly.entity_id
_entity_poly.type
_entity_poly.pdbx_seq_one_letter_code
_entity_poly.pdbx_strand_id
1 'polypeptide(L)'
;MADKTVKETIKASAVNVALNYLDKDPEKNLPKLLDWVDRFDRGDMFLSFRKLFREVLDDPDNNWYQLMMSLWNDVDTDVRKTTFKNFIVNSALIGLPRGDAYREKYQCNIPWAILLDPTTACNLHCIGCWAAEYGKNTNMDYATLSDIVRQGKKMGTYMYIFTGGEPLVRKKDIIRLCEEHSDCQFLSFTNGTLIDDAFAEEMLRVKNFVPAISVEGFGEATDSRRGEGTYDKVIAAMEILRRHKLPFGVSCCYTRTNTEVIGSEAYIDDLIAKGAKFAWFFTYMPVGKDAVPELLATDEQRKFMYHQIRKFRKTKPIFTMDFWNDGEYVRGCIAGGRNYLHINAAGDIEPCAFIHYSDSNIYDKTLLEAYQSPLFMAYKEGQPFNDNMLRPCPLLDNYGALAKMVDTSGAHSTDMESPEDVHDLCDKCKAVSEKWAETADALWEENPHWNRTEREFKY
;
A
#
# COMPACT_ATOMS: atom_id res chain seq x y z
N MET A 1 -0.60 3.68 25.09
CA MET A 1 -1.24 4.79 24.36
C MET A 1 -0.17 5.86 24.16
N ALA A 2 0.13 6.26 22.92
CA ALA A 2 1.02 7.41 22.71
C ALA A 2 0.39 8.64 23.37
N ASP A 3 1.16 9.44 24.11
CA ASP A 3 0.67 10.63 24.81
C ASP A 3 0.14 11.64 23.80
N LYS A 4 -1.17 11.61 23.59
CA LYS A 4 -1.86 12.57 22.74
C LYS A 4 -1.85 13.92 23.45
N THR A 5 -1.49 14.97 22.73
CA THR A 5 -1.66 16.33 23.23
C THR A 5 -3.16 16.62 23.45
N VAL A 6 -3.47 17.65 24.24
CA VAL A 6 -4.86 18.10 24.45
C VAL A 6 -5.56 18.39 23.12
N LYS A 7 -4.85 19.00 22.17
CA LYS A 7 -5.37 19.32 20.82
C LYS A 7 -5.69 18.04 20.03
N GLU A 8 -4.83 17.03 20.08
CA GLU A 8 -5.05 15.74 19.42
C GLU A 8 -6.23 14.98 20.03
N THR A 9 -6.41 15.09 21.35
CA THR A 9 -7.55 14.49 22.08
C THR A 9 -8.87 15.13 21.68
N ILE A 10 -8.91 16.45 21.52
CA ILE A 10 -10.10 17.18 21.05
C ILE A 10 -10.46 16.75 19.61
N LYS A 11 -9.46 16.69 18.70
CA LYS A 11 -9.67 16.22 17.32
C LYS A 11 -10.25 14.80 17.28
N ALA A 12 -9.67 13.88 18.05
CA ALA A 12 -10.15 12.50 18.12
C ALA A 12 -11.59 12.40 18.65
N SER A 13 -11.95 13.22 19.63
CA SER A 13 -13.30 13.27 20.19
C SER A 13 -14.31 13.79 19.17
N ALA A 14 -13.97 14.83 18.40
CA ALA A 14 -14.81 15.37 17.35
C ALA A 14 -15.11 14.33 16.25
N VAL A 15 -14.09 13.57 15.81
CA VAL A 15 -14.28 12.50 14.82
C VAL A 15 -15.18 11.38 15.36
N ASN A 16 -15.02 10.98 16.63
CA ASN A 16 -15.91 9.97 17.22
C ASN A 16 -17.37 10.43 17.25
N VAL A 17 -17.62 11.71 17.56
CA VAL A 17 -18.98 12.28 17.51
C VAL A 17 -19.52 12.25 16.09
N ALA A 18 -18.72 12.63 15.10
CA ALA A 18 -19.11 12.59 13.69
C ALA A 18 -19.45 11.15 13.24
N LEU A 19 -18.60 10.17 13.55
CA LEU A 19 -18.85 8.76 13.22
C LEU A 19 -20.13 8.22 13.87
N ASN A 20 -20.37 8.52 15.16
CA ASN A 20 -21.60 8.12 15.84
C ASN A 20 -22.85 8.81 15.28
N TYR A 21 -22.71 10.01 14.72
CA TYR A 21 -23.79 10.68 14.01
C TYR A 21 -24.07 9.99 12.67
N LEU A 22 -23.04 9.70 11.88
CA LEU A 22 -23.17 9.01 10.60
C LEU A 22 -23.80 7.63 10.73
N ASP A 23 -23.44 6.85 11.74
CA ASP A 23 -23.98 5.50 11.99
C ASP A 23 -25.50 5.39 12.10
N LYS A 24 -26.18 6.47 12.50
CA LYS A 24 -27.63 6.43 12.69
C LYS A 24 -28.38 6.35 11.36
N ASP A 25 -27.87 7.06 10.34
CA ASP A 25 -28.46 7.19 9.01
C ASP A 25 -27.41 7.85 8.10
N PRO A 26 -26.45 7.09 7.53
CA PRO A 26 -25.33 7.68 6.81
C PRO A 26 -25.79 8.47 5.58
N GLU A 27 -26.83 8.00 4.89
CA GLU A 27 -27.43 8.67 3.72
C GLU A 27 -27.94 10.07 4.08
N LYS A 28 -28.68 10.21 5.19
CA LYS A 28 -29.20 11.53 5.61
C LYS A 28 -28.18 12.38 6.35
N ASN A 29 -27.18 11.76 6.99
CA ASN A 29 -26.28 12.46 7.91
C ASN A 29 -24.99 12.94 7.26
N LEU A 30 -24.52 12.27 6.19
CA LEU A 30 -23.35 12.71 5.42
C LEU A 30 -23.55 14.11 4.80
N PRO A 31 -24.64 14.41 4.08
CA PRO A 31 -24.86 15.75 3.52
C PRO A 31 -24.90 16.83 4.61
N LYS A 32 -25.58 16.55 5.73
CA LYS A 32 -25.67 17.46 6.88
C LYS A 32 -24.31 17.72 7.53
N LEU A 33 -23.47 16.69 7.61
CA LEU A 33 -22.13 16.81 8.17
C LEU A 33 -21.27 17.72 7.28
N LEU A 34 -21.36 17.61 5.95
CA LEU A 34 -20.69 18.52 5.03
C LEU A 34 -21.21 19.95 5.16
N ASP A 35 -22.53 20.14 5.28
CA ASP A 35 -23.11 21.46 5.51
C ASP A 35 -22.59 22.11 6.81
N TRP A 36 -22.32 21.31 7.83
CA TRP A 36 -21.69 21.79 9.06
C TRP A 36 -20.24 22.19 8.80
N VAL A 37 -19.45 21.34 8.14
CA VAL A 37 -18.06 21.65 7.78
C VAL A 37 -17.99 22.97 7.00
N ASP A 38 -18.88 23.19 6.03
CA ASP A 38 -18.94 24.41 5.22
C ASP A 38 -19.17 25.68 6.05
N ARG A 39 -19.96 25.58 7.13
CA ARG A 39 -20.24 26.72 8.02
C ARG A 39 -19.05 27.10 8.90
N PHE A 40 -18.15 26.16 9.16
CA PHE A 40 -17.00 26.34 10.05
C PHE A 40 -15.66 26.52 9.31
N ASP A 41 -15.57 26.11 8.04
CA ASP A 41 -14.39 26.29 7.19
C ASP A 41 -14.35 27.71 6.59
N ARG A 42 -13.59 28.61 7.23
CA ARG A 42 -13.45 30.03 6.80
C ARG A 42 -12.29 30.27 5.83
N GLY A 43 -11.53 29.24 5.45
CA GLY A 43 -10.50 29.33 4.41
C GLY A 43 -10.82 28.31 3.33
N ASP A 44 -10.74 28.67 2.06
CA ASP A 44 -11.09 27.81 0.91
C ASP A 44 -10.16 26.59 0.72
N MET A 45 -9.51 26.12 1.78
CA MET A 45 -8.42 25.14 1.81
C MET A 45 -8.85 23.73 1.36
N PHE A 46 -10.16 23.46 1.28
CA PHE A 46 -10.70 22.16 0.83
C PHE A 46 -11.89 22.28 -0.13
N LEU A 47 -12.11 23.45 -0.72
CA LEU A 47 -13.35 23.74 -1.46
C LEU A 47 -13.56 22.81 -2.66
N SER A 48 -12.48 22.41 -3.34
CA SER A 48 -12.49 21.45 -4.45
C SER A 48 -12.87 20.02 -4.01
N PHE A 49 -12.30 19.53 -2.90
CA PHE A 49 -12.64 18.23 -2.33
C PHE A 49 -14.09 18.19 -1.84
N ARG A 50 -14.55 19.27 -1.20
CA ARG A 50 -15.94 19.37 -0.72
C ARG A 50 -16.94 19.33 -1.86
N LYS A 51 -16.65 20.03 -2.97
CA LYS A 51 -17.50 20.01 -4.17
C LYS A 51 -17.58 18.60 -4.78
N LEU A 52 -16.43 17.95 -4.98
CA LEU A 52 -16.39 16.58 -5.51
C LEU A 52 -17.17 15.61 -4.62
N PHE A 53 -17.03 15.74 -3.29
CA PHE A 53 -17.72 14.87 -2.37
C PHE A 53 -19.24 15.11 -2.38
N ARG A 54 -19.71 16.34 -2.59
CA ARG A 54 -21.14 16.63 -2.79
C ARG A 54 -21.67 16.03 -4.10
N GLU A 55 -20.93 16.15 -5.20
CA GLU A 55 -21.28 15.53 -6.47
C GLU A 55 -21.46 14.00 -6.33
N VAL A 56 -20.63 13.36 -5.50
CA VAL A 56 -20.80 11.94 -5.16
C VAL A 56 -22.04 11.69 -4.31
N LEU A 57 -22.33 12.52 -3.30
CA LEU A 57 -23.49 12.32 -2.41
C LEU A 57 -24.85 12.57 -3.07
N ASP A 58 -24.89 13.47 -4.06
CA ASP A 58 -26.12 13.88 -4.73
C ASP A 58 -26.56 12.86 -5.81
N ASP A 59 -25.70 11.89 -6.16
CA ASP A 59 -25.95 10.86 -7.15
C ASP A 59 -25.82 9.45 -6.53
N PRO A 60 -26.94 8.82 -6.12
CA PRO A 60 -26.92 7.46 -5.59
C PRO A 60 -26.37 6.41 -6.56
N ASP A 61 -26.44 6.64 -7.87
CA ASP A 61 -25.90 5.70 -8.87
C ASP A 61 -24.38 5.87 -9.06
N ASN A 62 -23.78 6.88 -8.43
CA ASN A 62 -22.34 7.12 -8.45
C ASN A 62 -21.57 5.95 -7.81
N ASN A 63 -20.52 5.49 -8.48
CA ASN A 63 -19.72 4.35 -8.01
C ASN A 63 -19.05 4.60 -6.65
N TRP A 64 -18.66 5.84 -6.34
CA TRP A 64 -18.09 6.18 -5.03
C TRP A 64 -19.14 6.23 -3.92
N TYR A 65 -20.37 6.66 -4.24
CA TYR A 65 -21.50 6.59 -3.31
C TYR A 65 -21.79 5.15 -2.94
N GLN A 66 -21.88 4.28 -3.96
CA GLN A 66 -22.11 2.84 -3.79
C GLN A 66 -21.01 2.18 -2.96
N LEU A 67 -19.73 2.46 -3.25
CA LEU A 67 -18.61 1.96 -2.44
C LEU A 67 -18.72 2.44 -0.99
N MET A 68 -18.97 3.73 -0.77
CA MET A 68 -19.11 4.31 0.56
C MET A 68 -20.26 3.67 1.34
N MET A 69 -21.46 3.53 0.75
CA MET A 69 -22.60 2.88 1.39
C MET A 69 -22.32 1.40 1.68
N SER A 70 -21.58 0.71 0.80
CA SER A 70 -21.17 -0.68 1.05
C SER A 70 -20.32 -0.82 2.32
N LEU A 71 -19.56 0.21 2.72
CA LEU A 71 -18.82 0.20 4.00
C LEU A 71 -19.77 0.27 5.21
N TRP A 72 -20.95 0.87 5.08
CA TRP A 72 -21.94 0.88 6.16
C TRP A 72 -22.75 -0.42 6.24
N ASN A 73 -23.02 -1.03 5.09
CA ASN A 73 -23.88 -2.21 4.98
C ASN A 73 -23.12 -3.53 5.23
N ASP A 74 -21.90 -3.62 4.69
CA ASP A 74 -21.17 -4.89 4.59
C ASP A 74 -20.07 -5.03 5.64
N VAL A 75 -19.72 -3.94 6.34
CA VAL A 75 -18.63 -3.94 7.32
C VAL A 75 -19.17 -3.77 8.74
N ASP A 76 -18.63 -4.56 9.67
CA ASP A 76 -18.94 -4.47 11.08
C ASP A 76 -18.73 -3.03 11.59
N THR A 77 -19.65 -2.58 12.45
CA THR A 77 -19.68 -1.16 12.88
C THR A 77 -18.45 -0.78 13.70
N ASP A 78 -17.96 -1.68 14.56
CA ASP A 78 -16.82 -1.42 15.42
C ASP A 78 -15.51 -1.50 14.65
N VAL A 79 -15.40 -2.44 13.70
CA VAL A 79 -14.28 -2.51 12.75
C VAL A 79 -14.24 -1.26 11.88
N ARG A 80 -15.38 -0.83 11.31
CA ARG A 80 -15.51 0.40 10.54
C ARG A 80 -15.02 1.59 11.35
N LYS A 81 -15.56 1.81 12.56
CA LYS A 81 -15.15 2.93 13.42
C LYS A 81 -13.67 2.95 13.73
N THR A 82 -13.11 1.79 14.06
CA THR A 82 -11.70 1.64 14.41
C THR A 82 -10.82 1.96 13.20
N THR A 83 -11.17 1.41 12.03
CA THR A 83 -10.48 1.67 10.76
C THR A 83 -10.50 3.16 10.42
N PHE A 84 -11.67 3.80 10.43
CA PHE A 84 -11.81 5.25 10.18
C PHE A 84 -11.01 6.08 11.18
N LYS A 85 -11.05 5.73 12.47
CA LYS A 85 -10.27 6.42 13.51
C LYS A 85 -8.77 6.28 13.28
N ASN A 86 -8.28 5.09 12.97
CA ASN A 86 -6.85 4.84 12.81
C ASN A 86 -6.31 5.50 11.53
N PHE A 87 -7.03 5.41 10.41
CA PHE A 87 -6.64 6.10 9.17
C PHE A 87 -6.77 7.62 9.25
N ILE A 88 -7.94 8.13 9.62
CA ILE A 88 -8.23 9.58 9.55
C ILE A 88 -7.63 10.32 10.74
N VAL A 89 -7.83 9.84 11.97
CA VAL A 89 -7.34 10.56 13.15
C VAL A 89 -5.86 10.32 13.36
N ASN A 90 -5.46 9.05 13.49
CA ASN A 90 -4.10 8.75 13.93
C ASN A 90 -3.11 8.92 12.77
N SER A 91 -3.38 8.33 11.60
CA SER A 91 -2.44 8.42 10.48
C SER A 91 -2.43 9.80 9.80
N ALA A 92 -3.60 10.38 9.50
CA ALA A 92 -3.67 11.66 8.79
C ALA A 92 -3.60 12.89 9.72
N LEU A 93 -4.55 13.07 10.64
CA LEU A 93 -4.67 14.31 11.43
C LEU A 93 -3.61 14.50 12.53
N ILE A 94 -2.98 13.40 12.96
CA ILE A 94 -1.92 13.35 13.97
C ILE A 94 -0.58 12.99 13.33
N GLY A 95 -0.56 11.91 12.56
CA GLY A 95 0.65 11.32 11.97
C GLY A 95 1.35 12.25 10.99
N LEU A 96 0.62 12.82 10.01
CA LEU A 96 1.22 13.68 8.98
C LEU A 96 1.91 14.92 9.59
N PRO A 97 1.26 15.77 10.42
CA PRO A 97 1.94 16.93 11.00
C PRO A 97 3.13 16.56 11.88
N ARG A 98 3.06 15.41 12.56
CA ARG A 98 4.18 14.90 13.36
C ARG A 98 5.34 14.48 12.45
N GLY A 99 5.05 13.78 11.37
CA GLY A 99 6.03 13.42 10.34
C GLY A 99 6.69 14.67 9.76
N ASP A 100 5.90 15.69 9.41
CA ASP A 100 6.41 16.96 8.85
C ASP A 100 7.38 17.66 9.82
N ALA A 101 7.03 17.73 11.10
CA ALA A 101 7.93 18.30 12.11
C ALA A 101 9.25 17.51 12.24
N TYR A 102 9.21 16.18 12.09
CA TYR A 102 10.42 15.36 12.07
C TYR A 102 11.23 15.53 10.78
N ARG A 103 10.57 15.61 9.61
CA ARG A 103 11.22 15.89 8.32
C ARG A 103 11.96 17.22 8.37
N GLU A 104 11.32 18.27 8.89
CA GLU A 104 11.94 19.59 9.04
C GLU A 104 13.10 19.56 10.04
N LYS A 105 12.93 18.89 11.18
CA LYS A 105 13.96 18.86 12.22
C LYS A 105 15.20 18.05 11.82
N TYR A 106 15.02 16.88 11.24
CA TYR A 106 16.11 15.92 10.97
C TYR A 106 16.55 15.89 9.51
N GLN A 107 15.88 16.65 8.64
CA GLN A 107 16.21 16.80 7.22
C GLN A 107 16.25 15.46 6.45
N CYS A 108 15.50 14.46 6.92
CA CYS A 108 15.30 13.16 6.29
C CYS A 108 13.81 12.93 5.97
N ASN A 109 13.53 11.88 5.18
CA ASN A 109 12.16 11.45 4.94
C ASN A 109 11.59 10.73 6.18
N ILE A 110 10.28 10.84 6.39
CA ILE A 110 9.54 10.10 7.42
C ILE A 110 8.38 9.38 6.73
N PRO A 111 8.27 8.05 6.81
CA PRO A 111 7.23 7.33 6.09
C PRO A 111 5.86 7.44 6.76
N TRP A 112 4.81 7.46 5.95
CA TRP A 112 3.43 7.32 6.42
C TRP A 112 3.10 5.87 6.76
N ALA A 113 3.68 4.90 6.02
CA ALA A 113 3.54 3.47 6.28
C ALA A 113 4.89 2.74 6.32
N ILE A 114 5.00 1.70 7.14
CA ILE A 114 6.14 0.78 7.11
C ILE A 114 5.64 -0.59 6.63
N LEU A 115 6.24 -1.12 5.56
CA LEU A 115 6.09 -2.52 5.18
C LEU A 115 7.04 -3.35 6.04
N LEU A 116 6.56 -4.46 6.62
CA LEU A 116 7.30 -5.25 7.59
C LEU A 116 7.08 -6.74 7.38
N ASP A 117 8.17 -7.48 7.28
CA ASP A 117 8.16 -8.94 7.10
C ASP A 117 8.37 -9.63 8.45
N PRO A 118 7.32 -10.21 9.06
CA PRO A 118 7.48 -10.93 10.31
C PRO A 118 8.23 -12.27 10.12
N THR A 119 8.23 -12.80 8.90
CA THR A 119 8.83 -14.08 8.55
C THR A 119 9.05 -14.21 7.05
N THR A 120 10.03 -15.02 6.66
CA THR A 120 10.19 -15.51 5.29
C THR A 120 9.45 -16.82 5.03
N ALA A 121 8.91 -17.46 6.07
CA ALA A 121 8.16 -18.70 5.93
C ALA A 121 6.87 -18.48 5.13
N CYS A 122 6.65 -19.33 4.13
CA CYS A 122 5.43 -19.34 3.31
C CYS A 122 4.91 -20.76 3.14
N ASN A 123 3.59 -20.92 3.13
CA ASN A 123 2.94 -22.21 2.88
C ASN A 123 2.67 -22.48 1.39
N LEU A 124 3.17 -21.62 0.48
CA LEU A 124 3.13 -21.77 -0.97
C LEU A 124 4.52 -21.57 -1.58
N HIS A 125 4.67 -21.95 -2.86
CA HIS A 125 5.91 -21.82 -3.63
C HIS A 125 5.63 -21.20 -5.01
N CYS A 126 5.17 -19.94 -5.02
CA CYS A 126 4.70 -19.29 -6.24
C CYS A 126 5.82 -19.06 -7.27
N ILE A 127 5.48 -19.21 -8.56
CA ILE A 127 6.39 -18.86 -9.66
C ILE A 127 6.61 -17.34 -9.71
N GLY A 128 7.86 -16.90 -9.80
CA GLY A 128 8.24 -15.49 -9.84
C GLY A 128 7.86 -14.73 -8.57
N CYS A 129 8.09 -15.33 -7.40
CA CYS A 129 7.86 -14.69 -6.11
C CYS A 129 9.06 -13.84 -5.72
N TRP A 130 8.87 -12.52 -5.62
CA TRP A 130 9.94 -11.62 -5.19
C TRP A 130 10.40 -11.88 -3.75
N ALA A 131 9.52 -12.41 -2.88
CA ALA A 131 9.86 -12.64 -1.47
C ALA A 131 10.48 -14.02 -1.19
N ALA A 132 10.59 -14.90 -2.19
CA ALA A 132 11.24 -16.20 -2.04
C ALA A 132 12.75 -16.08 -1.77
N GLU A 133 13.35 -14.97 -2.21
CA GLU A 133 14.79 -14.72 -2.18
C GLU A 133 15.34 -14.41 -0.76
N TYR A 134 14.50 -14.20 0.25
CA TYR A 134 14.96 -13.98 1.64
C TYR A 134 15.33 -15.26 2.41
N GLY A 135 15.27 -16.41 1.74
CA GLY A 135 15.54 -17.73 2.29
C GLY A 135 14.48 -18.26 3.25
N LYS A 136 14.63 -19.52 3.69
CA LYS A 136 13.45 -20.31 4.13
C LYS A 136 13.08 -20.28 5.62
N ASN A 137 13.82 -19.61 6.51
CA ASN A 137 13.59 -19.76 7.97
C ASN A 137 13.82 -18.52 8.84
N THR A 138 13.87 -17.32 8.26
CA THR A 138 14.14 -16.11 9.03
C THR A 138 12.87 -15.60 9.70
N ASN A 139 12.96 -15.30 10.99
CA ASN A 139 11.81 -14.94 11.83
C ASN A 139 12.20 -13.81 12.77
N MET A 140 11.64 -12.63 12.57
CA MET A 140 11.85 -11.49 13.48
C MET A 140 11.13 -11.76 14.81
N ASP A 141 11.79 -11.52 15.93
CA ASP A 141 11.16 -11.73 17.23
C ASP A 141 10.05 -10.68 17.50
N TYR A 142 9.09 -11.03 18.37
CA TYR A 142 7.97 -10.15 18.67
C TYR A 142 8.39 -8.81 19.31
N ALA A 143 9.43 -8.82 20.15
CA ALA A 143 9.87 -7.60 20.84
C ALA A 143 10.39 -6.58 19.83
N THR A 144 11.17 -7.03 18.84
CA THR A 144 11.65 -6.22 17.71
C THR A 144 10.50 -5.72 16.85
N LEU A 145 9.55 -6.59 16.45
CA LEU A 145 8.35 -6.18 15.70
C LEU A 145 7.57 -5.05 16.42
N SER A 146 7.34 -5.23 17.73
CA SER A 146 6.62 -4.25 18.53
C SER A 146 7.42 -2.96 18.73
N ASP A 147 8.75 -3.05 18.85
CA ASP A 147 9.62 -1.88 18.97
C ASP A 147 9.65 -1.02 17.70
N ILE A 148 9.70 -1.63 16.51
CA ILE A 148 9.56 -0.93 15.22
C ILE A 148 8.28 -0.09 15.21
N VAL A 149 7.15 -0.67 15.65
CA VAL A 149 5.87 0.06 15.73
C VAL A 149 5.95 1.22 16.73
N ARG A 150 6.60 1.04 17.89
CA ARG A 150 6.77 2.13 18.86
C ARG A 150 7.63 3.27 18.29
N GLN A 151 8.73 2.94 17.61
CA GLN A 151 9.61 3.92 16.98
C GLN A 151 8.88 4.70 15.87
N GLY A 152 8.14 4.01 14.98
CA GLY A 152 7.37 4.64 13.92
C GLY A 152 6.30 5.61 14.45
N LYS A 153 5.52 5.20 15.47
CA LYS A 153 4.49 6.05 16.11
C LYS A 153 5.04 7.34 16.70
N LYS A 154 6.26 7.28 17.26
CA LYS A 154 6.96 8.45 17.80
C LYS A 154 7.20 9.52 16.72
N MET A 155 7.36 9.09 15.46
CA MET A 155 7.60 9.94 14.30
C MET A 155 6.34 10.24 13.48
N GLY A 156 5.22 9.56 13.75
CA GLY A 156 3.94 9.80 13.08
C GLY A 156 3.49 8.68 12.14
N THR A 157 4.19 7.54 12.09
CA THR A 157 3.79 6.37 11.31
C THR A 157 2.77 5.54 12.09
N TYR A 158 1.54 5.44 11.56
CA TYR A 158 0.45 4.67 12.17
C TYR A 158 -0.11 3.56 11.26
N MET A 159 0.41 3.44 10.03
CA MET A 159 0.05 2.39 9.09
C MET A 159 1.20 1.38 9.00
N TYR A 160 0.90 0.10 9.19
CA TYR A 160 1.87 -0.99 9.07
C TYR A 160 1.31 -2.05 8.12
N ILE A 161 2.15 -2.52 7.21
CA ILE A 161 1.74 -3.41 6.14
C ILE A 161 2.60 -4.66 6.21
N PHE A 162 2.00 -5.81 6.50
CA PHE A 162 2.72 -7.07 6.56
C PHE A 162 2.86 -7.70 5.17
N THR A 163 4.06 -8.18 4.88
CA THR A 163 4.41 -8.97 3.69
C THR A 163 5.46 -10.04 4.05
N GLY A 164 6.30 -10.46 3.12
CA GLY A 164 7.35 -11.46 3.31
C GLY A 164 6.97 -12.76 2.62
N GLY A 165 7.14 -13.88 3.32
CA GLY A 165 6.59 -15.16 2.86
C GLY A 165 5.05 -15.16 2.92
N GLU A 166 4.50 -15.73 3.99
CA GLU A 166 3.08 -15.59 4.34
C GLU A 166 2.95 -15.06 5.78
N PRO A 167 2.56 -13.78 5.98
CA PRO A 167 2.40 -13.20 7.31
C PRO A 167 1.52 -14.05 8.24
N LEU A 168 0.45 -14.66 7.72
CA LEU A 168 -0.49 -15.43 8.52
C LEU A 168 0.06 -16.78 9.02
N VAL A 169 1.29 -17.16 8.66
CA VAL A 169 2.02 -18.20 9.42
C VAL A 169 2.24 -17.74 10.87
N ARG A 170 2.34 -16.42 11.10
CA ARG A 170 2.54 -15.78 12.40
C ARG A 170 1.30 -15.03 12.92
N LYS A 171 0.10 -15.53 12.60
CA LYS A 171 -1.20 -15.00 13.09
C LYS A 171 -1.18 -14.54 14.55
N LYS A 172 -0.61 -15.33 15.47
CA LYS A 172 -0.59 -15.01 16.90
C LYS A 172 0.18 -13.73 17.21
N ASP A 173 1.34 -13.54 16.58
CA ASP A 173 2.14 -12.33 16.77
C ASP A 173 1.47 -11.12 16.12
N ILE A 174 0.88 -11.30 14.93
CA ILE A 174 0.11 -10.25 14.24
C ILE A 174 -1.06 -9.77 15.10
N ILE A 175 -1.88 -10.68 15.61
CA ILE A 175 -3.00 -10.33 16.49
C ILE A 175 -2.51 -9.65 17.78
N ARG A 176 -1.39 -10.11 18.34
CA ARG A 176 -0.78 -9.49 19.52
C ARG A 176 -0.27 -8.06 19.23
N LEU A 177 0.26 -7.78 18.03
CA LEU A 177 0.62 -6.43 17.60
C LEU A 177 -0.62 -5.54 17.43
N CYS A 178 -1.67 -6.06 16.80
CA CYS A 178 -2.95 -5.37 16.63
C CYS A 178 -3.53 -4.94 17.98
N GLU A 179 -3.46 -5.82 18.98
CA GLU A 179 -3.93 -5.56 20.36
C GLU A 179 -3.04 -4.55 21.11
N GLU A 180 -1.71 -4.72 21.10
CA GLU A 180 -0.78 -3.81 21.77
C GLU A 180 -0.83 -2.39 21.17
N HIS A 181 -0.97 -2.30 19.85
CA HIS A 181 -0.95 -1.06 19.08
C HIS A 181 -2.30 -0.77 18.41
N SER A 182 -3.38 -0.83 19.19
CA SER A 182 -4.76 -0.61 18.73
C SER A 182 -5.04 0.77 18.10
N ASP A 183 -4.14 1.74 18.29
CA ASP A 183 -4.15 3.05 17.62
C ASP A 183 -3.50 3.05 16.24
N CYS A 184 -2.89 1.95 15.82
CA CYS A 184 -2.36 1.74 14.48
C CYS A 184 -3.32 0.93 13.63
N GLN A 185 -3.22 1.12 12.33
CA GLN A 185 -3.87 0.29 11.33
C GLN A 185 -2.87 -0.72 10.78
N PHE A 186 -3.30 -1.97 10.70
CA PHE A 186 -2.54 -3.05 10.10
C PHE A 186 -3.22 -3.52 8.82
N LEU A 187 -2.44 -3.69 7.76
CA LEU A 187 -2.83 -4.38 6.54
C LEU A 187 -1.89 -5.54 6.31
N SER A 188 -2.34 -6.60 5.64
CA SER A 188 -1.47 -7.71 5.27
C SER A 188 -1.70 -8.07 3.82
N PHE A 189 -0.64 -8.07 3.00
CA PHE A 189 -0.65 -8.86 1.78
C PHE A 189 -0.55 -10.32 2.20
N THR A 190 -1.52 -11.13 1.79
CA THR A 190 -1.62 -12.55 2.18
C THR A 190 -2.10 -13.37 0.99
N ASN A 191 -1.67 -14.62 0.91
CA ASN A 191 -2.22 -15.59 -0.03
C ASN A 191 -3.63 -16.04 0.35
N GLY A 192 -4.14 -15.66 1.53
CA GLY A 192 -5.52 -15.91 1.98
C GLY A 192 -5.80 -17.35 2.41
N THR A 193 -4.95 -18.32 2.10
CA THR A 193 -5.19 -19.75 2.34
C THR A 193 -5.25 -20.14 3.81
N LEU A 194 -4.75 -19.27 4.68
CA LEU A 194 -4.80 -19.45 6.13
C LEU A 194 -5.95 -18.68 6.78
N ILE A 195 -6.83 -18.01 6.06
CA ILE A 195 -7.97 -17.32 6.68
C ILE A 195 -9.09 -18.34 6.96
N ASP A 196 -9.36 -18.56 8.24
CA ASP A 196 -10.43 -19.41 8.77
C ASP A 196 -11.39 -18.59 9.66
N ASP A 197 -12.56 -19.15 10.02
CA ASP A 197 -13.53 -18.46 10.88
C ASP A 197 -12.90 -18.08 12.24
N ALA A 198 -12.01 -18.91 12.80
CA ALA A 198 -11.31 -18.59 14.05
C ALA A 198 -10.42 -17.33 13.95
N PHE A 199 -9.70 -17.17 12.84
CA PHE A 199 -8.92 -15.94 12.62
C PHE A 199 -9.81 -14.73 12.33
N ALA A 200 -10.94 -14.92 11.62
CA ALA A 200 -11.92 -13.85 11.42
C ALA A 200 -12.50 -13.33 12.76
N GLU A 201 -12.77 -14.21 13.72
CA GLU A 201 -13.19 -13.81 15.07
C GLU A 201 -12.11 -12.99 15.82
N GLU A 202 -10.82 -13.35 15.68
CA GLU A 202 -9.73 -12.53 16.22
C GLU A 202 -9.64 -11.17 15.53
N MET A 203 -9.90 -11.08 14.22
CA MET A 203 -9.97 -9.81 13.50
C MET A 203 -11.11 -8.91 14.01
N LEU A 204 -12.29 -9.49 14.27
CA LEU A 204 -13.42 -8.77 14.89
C LEU A 204 -13.08 -8.27 16.30
N ARG A 205 -12.29 -9.05 17.06
CA ARG A 205 -11.83 -8.67 18.40
C ARG A 205 -10.88 -7.47 18.37
N VAL A 206 -9.87 -7.48 17.49
CA VAL A 206 -8.83 -6.43 17.44
C VAL A 206 -9.22 -5.21 16.59
N LYS A 207 -10.10 -5.38 15.59
CA LYS A 207 -10.78 -4.32 14.81
C LYS A 207 -9.89 -3.46 13.89
N ASN A 208 -8.58 -3.63 13.92
CA ASN A 208 -7.60 -2.80 13.20
C ASN A 208 -6.70 -3.59 12.24
N PHE A 209 -7.17 -4.75 11.74
CA PHE A 209 -6.47 -5.58 10.76
C PHE A 209 -7.31 -5.76 9.50
N VAL A 210 -6.71 -5.53 8.33
CA VAL A 210 -7.37 -5.62 7.01
C VAL A 210 -6.52 -6.44 6.05
N PRO A 211 -6.98 -7.60 5.56
CA PRO A 211 -6.24 -8.37 4.58
C PRO A 211 -6.41 -7.81 3.15
N ALA A 212 -5.34 -7.88 2.38
CA ALA A 212 -5.31 -7.71 0.93
C ALA A 212 -4.96 -9.08 0.31
N ILE A 213 -5.99 -9.77 -0.21
CA ILE A 213 -5.88 -11.15 -0.67
C ILE A 213 -5.22 -11.19 -2.05
N SER A 214 -4.17 -11.98 -2.17
CA SER A 214 -3.43 -12.09 -3.43
C SER A 214 -4.15 -13.01 -4.41
N VAL A 215 -4.47 -12.50 -5.60
CA VAL A 215 -5.22 -13.22 -6.63
C VAL A 215 -4.89 -12.68 -8.04
N GLU A 216 -4.46 -13.56 -8.94
CA GLU A 216 -3.85 -13.22 -10.24
C GLU A 216 -4.80 -13.42 -11.43
N GLY A 217 -6.10 -13.50 -11.15
CA GLY A 217 -7.15 -13.76 -12.12
C GLY A 217 -8.07 -14.88 -11.63
N PHE A 218 -8.84 -15.46 -12.55
CA PHE A 218 -9.66 -16.63 -12.27
C PHE A 218 -8.81 -17.89 -12.01
N GLY A 219 -9.46 -19.04 -11.81
CA GLY A 219 -8.85 -20.31 -11.38
C GLY A 219 -7.52 -20.65 -12.07
N GLU A 220 -7.51 -20.78 -13.40
CA GLU A 220 -6.31 -21.16 -14.14
C GLU A 220 -5.15 -20.15 -13.98
N ALA A 221 -5.44 -18.85 -14.05
CA ALA A 221 -4.42 -17.80 -13.93
C ALA A 221 -3.81 -17.73 -12.52
N THR A 222 -4.63 -17.93 -11.48
CA THR A 222 -4.15 -17.95 -10.10
C THR A 222 -3.38 -19.25 -9.80
N ASP A 223 -3.93 -20.40 -10.16
CA ASP A 223 -3.34 -21.70 -9.82
C ASP A 223 -2.06 -21.98 -10.60
N SER A 224 -1.97 -21.56 -11.87
CA SER A 224 -0.75 -21.72 -12.68
C SER A 224 0.47 -21.04 -12.06
N ARG A 225 0.26 -19.96 -11.30
CA ARG A 225 1.34 -19.26 -10.58
C ARG A 225 1.51 -19.74 -9.14
N ARG A 226 0.41 -19.96 -8.42
CA ARG A 226 0.42 -20.16 -6.95
C ARG A 226 0.31 -21.61 -6.50
N GLY A 227 -0.01 -22.52 -7.43
CA GLY A 227 -0.25 -23.94 -7.17
C GLY A 227 -1.73 -24.30 -7.21
N GLU A 228 -2.01 -25.54 -7.63
CA GLU A 228 -3.36 -26.09 -7.81
C GLU A 228 -4.23 -25.98 -6.54
N GLY A 229 -5.48 -25.54 -6.72
CA GLY A 229 -6.46 -25.38 -5.66
C GLY A 229 -6.25 -24.14 -4.79
N THR A 230 -5.37 -23.21 -5.18
CA THR A 230 -5.15 -21.96 -4.45
C THR A 230 -6.33 -21.01 -4.64
N TYR A 231 -6.85 -20.91 -5.87
CA TYR A 231 -7.99 -20.05 -6.19
C TYR A 231 -9.21 -20.38 -5.32
N ASP A 232 -9.56 -21.66 -5.17
CA ASP A 232 -10.72 -22.06 -4.36
C ASP A 232 -10.55 -21.69 -2.89
N LYS A 233 -9.34 -21.82 -2.33
CA LYS A 233 -9.02 -21.38 -0.97
C LYS A 233 -9.12 -19.86 -0.82
N VAL A 234 -8.67 -19.12 -1.82
CA VAL A 234 -8.79 -17.66 -1.88
C VAL A 234 -10.27 -17.23 -1.89
N ILE A 235 -11.11 -17.88 -2.71
CA ILE A 235 -12.55 -17.60 -2.75
C ILE A 235 -13.21 -17.93 -1.41
N ALA A 236 -12.84 -19.07 -0.79
CA ALA A 236 -13.34 -19.43 0.54
C ALA A 236 -12.97 -18.38 1.60
N ALA A 237 -11.74 -17.86 1.57
CA ALA A 237 -11.29 -16.80 2.47
C ALA A 237 -12.11 -15.50 2.28
N MET A 238 -12.36 -15.08 1.05
CA MET A 238 -13.21 -13.92 0.75
C MET A 238 -14.64 -14.12 1.27
N GLU A 239 -15.19 -15.34 1.14
CA GLU A 239 -16.51 -15.66 1.67
C GLU A 239 -16.54 -15.57 3.21
N ILE A 240 -15.55 -16.13 3.90
CA ILE A 240 -15.41 -16.06 5.36
C ILE A 240 -15.40 -14.59 5.81
N LEU A 241 -14.57 -13.76 5.18
CA LEU A 241 -14.46 -12.33 5.52
C LEU A 241 -15.80 -11.60 5.32
N ARG A 242 -16.48 -11.87 4.20
CA ARG A 242 -17.80 -11.30 3.91
C ARG A 242 -18.85 -11.71 4.95
N ARG A 243 -18.91 -12.99 5.33
CA ARG A 243 -19.87 -13.50 6.32
C ARG A 243 -19.68 -12.82 7.70
N HIS A 244 -18.42 -12.58 8.09
CA HIS A 244 -18.08 -11.87 9.34
C HIS A 244 -18.15 -10.35 9.21
N LYS A 245 -18.52 -9.81 8.05
CA LYS A 245 -18.53 -8.36 7.78
C LYS A 245 -17.17 -7.71 8.02
N LEU A 246 -16.09 -8.39 7.68
CA LEU A 246 -14.73 -7.86 7.76
C LEU A 246 -14.35 -7.22 6.42
N PRO A 247 -13.78 -6.01 6.43
CA PRO A 247 -13.34 -5.37 5.20
C PRO A 247 -12.08 -6.06 4.69
N PHE A 248 -12.00 -6.23 3.38
CA PHE A 248 -10.80 -6.73 2.72
C PHE A 248 -10.65 -6.09 1.33
N GLY A 249 -9.45 -6.17 0.82
CA GLY A 249 -9.17 -5.87 -0.58
C GLY A 249 -8.44 -7.01 -1.25
N VAL A 250 -7.99 -6.76 -2.47
CA VAL A 250 -7.17 -7.69 -3.22
C VAL A 250 -5.85 -7.08 -3.63
N SER A 251 -4.89 -7.95 -3.90
CA SER A 251 -3.58 -7.63 -4.45
C SER A 251 -3.37 -8.43 -5.73
N CYS A 252 -3.33 -7.73 -6.85
CA CYS A 252 -3.29 -8.30 -8.18
C CYS A 252 -1.92 -7.99 -8.81
N CYS A 253 -1.08 -9.01 -8.95
CA CYS A 253 0.15 -8.89 -9.70
C CYS A 253 -0.10 -9.24 -11.17
N TYR A 254 -0.03 -8.25 -12.05
CA TYR A 254 -0.13 -8.46 -13.49
C TYR A 254 1.26 -8.71 -14.09
N THR A 255 1.26 -9.57 -15.09
CA THR A 255 2.41 -10.11 -15.81
C THR A 255 2.08 -10.12 -17.30
N ARG A 256 3.06 -10.43 -18.14
CA ARG A 256 2.85 -10.61 -19.58
C ARG A 256 1.71 -11.55 -19.94
N THR A 257 1.41 -12.55 -19.11
CA THR A 257 0.48 -13.64 -19.45
C THR A 257 -0.93 -13.46 -18.90
N ASN A 258 -1.15 -12.54 -17.95
CA ASN A 258 -2.46 -12.36 -17.30
C ASN A 258 -2.96 -10.90 -17.29
N THR A 259 -2.23 -9.97 -17.93
CA THR A 259 -2.56 -8.53 -17.89
C THR A 259 -4.00 -8.26 -18.36
N GLU A 260 -4.43 -8.90 -19.44
CA GLU A 260 -5.75 -8.69 -20.04
C GLU A 260 -6.87 -9.22 -19.12
N VAL A 261 -6.61 -10.29 -18.36
CA VAL A 261 -7.55 -10.82 -17.37
C VAL A 261 -7.64 -9.87 -16.18
N ILE A 262 -6.50 -9.45 -15.62
CA ILE A 262 -6.44 -8.53 -14.47
C ILE A 262 -7.09 -7.18 -14.78
N GLY A 263 -6.90 -6.68 -16.01
CA GLY A 263 -7.51 -5.44 -16.49
C GLY A 263 -8.89 -5.61 -17.13
N SER A 264 -9.54 -6.77 -17.01
CA SER A 264 -10.88 -6.99 -17.58
C SER A 264 -12.00 -6.50 -16.65
N GLU A 265 -13.08 -5.98 -17.24
CA GLU A 265 -14.27 -5.61 -16.45
C GLU A 265 -14.86 -6.81 -15.70
N ALA A 266 -14.93 -7.97 -16.34
CA ALA A 266 -15.48 -9.18 -15.75
C ALA A 266 -14.74 -9.58 -14.46
N TYR A 267 -13.42 -9.44 -14.44
CA TYR A 267 -12.63 -9.73 -13.25
C TYR A 267 -12.89 -8.72 -12.12
N ILE A 268 -12.91 -7.43 -12.44
CA ILE A 268 -13.19 -6.39 -11.43
C ILE A 268 -14.61 -6.50 -10.88
N ASP A 269 -15.59 -6.79 -11.73
CA ASP A 269 -16.97 -6.99 -11.31
C ASP A 269 -17.11 -8.22 -10.39
N ASP A 270 -16.38 -9.30 -10.69
CA ASP A 270 -16.33 -10.49 -9.85
C ASP A 270 -15.74 -10.21 -8.46
N LEU A 271 -14.64 -9.45 -8.39
CA LEU A 271 -14.01 -9.04 -7.12
C LEU A 271 -14.95 -8.18 -6.27
N ILE A 272 -15.67 -7.25 -6.90
CA ILE A 272 -16.68 -6.41 -6.24
C ILE A 272 -17.83 -7.27 -5.71
N ALA A 273 -18.35 -8.19 -6.53
CA ALA A 273 -19.43 -9.09 -6.13
C ALA A 273 -19.03 -10.01 -4.96
N LYS A 274 -17.74 -10.35 -4.85
CA LYS A 274 -17.17 -11.09 -3.71
C LYS A 274 -16.99 -10.24 -2.46
N GLY A 275 -17.06 -8.92 -2.57
CA GLY A 275 -17.06 -7.98 -1.44
C GLY A 275 -15.77 -7.18 -1.27
N ALA A 276 -14.83 -7.26 -2.21
CA ALA A 276 -13.58 -6.49 -2.14
C ALA A 276 -13.86 -4.98 -2.15
N LYS A 277 -13.24 -4.25 -1.23
CA LYS A 277 -13.43 -2.79 -1.08
C LYS A 277 -12.34 -1.98 -1.78
N PHE A 278 -11.17 -2.58 -1.99
CA PHE A 278 -10.05 -1.99 -2.70
C PHE A 278 -9.25 -3.05 -3.46
N ALA A 279 -8.50 -2.62 -4.47
CA ALA A 279 -7.61 -3.47 -5.25
C ALA A 279 -6.28 -2.77 -5.48
N TRP A 280 -5.18 -3.43 -5.08
CA TRP A 280 -3.82 -3.04 -5.41
C TRP A 280 -3.38 -3.75 -6.69
N PHE A 281 -2.82 -3.00 -7.63
CA PHE A 281 -2.24 -3.53 -8.86
C PHE A 281 -0.72 -3.33 -8.84
N PHE A 282 0.00 -4.42 -9.08
CA PHE A 282 1.44 -4.44 -9.16
C PHE A 282 1.88 -5.04 -10.49
N THR A 283 2.82 -4.42 -11.19
CA THR A 283 3.51 -5.11 -12.28
C THR A 283 4.49 -6.12 -11.69
N TYR A 284 4.70 -7.23 -12.38
CA TYR A 284 5.80 -8.13 -12.08
C TYR A 284 7.14 -7.38 -12.10
N MET A 285 7.99 -7.68 -11.11
CA MET A 285 9.33 -7.15 -10.97
C MET A 285 10.34 -8.30 -11.03
N PRO A 286 11.43 -8.20 -11.82
CA PRO A 286 12.35 -9.31 -12.06
C PRO A 286 13.47 -9.31 -11.01
N VAL A 287 13.10 -9.33 -9.73
CA VAL A 287 14.02 -9.29 -8.58
C VAL A 287 14.53 -10.69 -8.26
N GLY A 288 15.83 -10.84 -7.97
CA GLY A 288 16.46 -12.11 -7.63
C GLY A 288 17.08 -12.79 -8.85
N LYS A 289 18.08 -13.65 -8.62
CA LYS A 289 18.82 -14.30 -9.73
C LYS A 289 17.95 -15.23 -10.57
N ASP A 290 16.99 -15.90 -9.92
CA ASP A 290 16.03 -16.81 -10.57
C ASP A 290 14.78 -16.10 -11.09
N ALA A 291 14.80 -14.76 -11.15
CA ALA A 291 13.76 -13.99 -11.79
C ALA A 291 13.51 -14.46 -13.23
N VAL A 292 12.25 -14.35 -13.67
CA VAL A 292 11.78 -14.68 -15.01
C VAL A 292 11.44 -13.39 -15.78
N PRO A 293 12.37 -12.73 -16.50
CA PRO A 293 12.11 -11.48 -17.23
C PRO A 293 11.01 -11.59 -18.29
N GLU A 294 10.72 -12.80 -18.76
CA GLU A 294 9.63 -13.11 -19.69
C GLU A 294 8.24 -12.85 -19.09
N LEU A 295 8.12 -12.63 -17.78
CA LEU A 295 6.87 -12.23 -17.13
C LEU A 295 6.69 -10.71 -17.02
N LEU A 296 7.70 -9.89 -17.31
CA LEU A 296 7.57 -8.43 -17.34
C LEU A 296 6.46 -8.02 -18.31
N ALA A 297 5.55 -7.14 -17.88
CA ALA A 297 4.55 -6.58 -18.79
C ALA A 297 5.25 -5.79 -19.92
N THR A 298 4.68 -5.82 -21.12
CA THR A 298 5.10 -4.90 -22.19
C THR A 298 4.66 -3.46 -21.87
N ASP A 299 5.23 -2.49 -22.57
CA ASP A 299 4.83 -1.09 -22.48
C ASP A 299 3.36 -0.89 -22.90
N GLU A 300 2.89 -1.58 -23.95
CA GLU A 300 1.47 -1.59 -24.35
C GLU A 300 0.56 -2.21 -23.27
N GLN A 301 1.01 -3.27 -22.59
CA GLN A 301 0.29 -3.88 -21.46
C GLN A 301 0.22 -2.95 -20.25
N ARG A 302 1.30 -2.23 -19.94
CA ARG A 302 1.30 -1.21 -18.89
C ARG A 302 0.40 -0.03 -19.24
N LYS A 303 0.40 0.43 -20.50
CA LYS A 303 -0.52 1.45 -21.03
C LYS A 303 -1.98 1.00 -20.95
N PHE A 304 -2.25 -0.26 -21.28
CA PHE A 304 -3.57 -0.86 -21.11
C PHE A 304 -4.03 -0.79 -19.64
N MET A 305 -3.20 -1.22 -18.68
CA MET A 305 -3.51 -1.13 -17.25
C MET A 305 -3.73 0.30 -16.78
N TYR A 306 -2.90 1.24 -17.23
CA TYR A 306 -3.06 2.68 -16.98
C TYR A 306 -4.47 3.17 -17.37
N HIS A 307 -4.96 2.81 -18.57
CA HIS A 307 -6.30 3.20 -19.01
C HIS A 307 -7.41 2.45 -18.26
N GLN A 308 -7.28 1.15 -18.04
CA GLN A 308 -8.29 0.34 -17.37
C GLN A 308 -8.50 0.77 -15.91
N ILE A 309 -7.42 0.94 -15.14
CA ILE A 309 -7.53 1.32 -13.73
C ILE A 309 -8.19 2.69 -13.58
N ARG A 310 -7.84 3.66 -14.44
CA ARG A 310 -8.51 4.98 -14.48
C ARG A 310 -9.97 4.89 -14.88
N LYS A 311 -10.30 4.00 -15.82
CA LYS A 311 -11.69 3.72 -16.19
C LYS A 311 -12.45 3.17 -14.97
N PHE A 312 -11.89 2.19 -14.26
CA PHE A 312 -12.55 1.59 -13.09
C PHE A 312 -12.81 2.60 -11.98
N ARG A 313 -11.91 3.56 -11.73
CA ARG A 313 -12.17 4.66 -10.78
C ARG A 313 -13.39 5.51 -11.11
N LYS A 314 -13.79 5.55 -12.39
CA LYS A 314 -14.96 6.29 -12.87
C LYS A 314 -16.24 5.45 -12.95
N THR A 315 -16.12 4.11 -12.96
CA THR A 315 -17.25 3.25 -13.33
C THR A 315 -17.54 2.11 -12.35
N LYS A 316 -16.62 1.79 -11.45
CA LYS A 316 -16.72 0.60 -10.58
C LYS A 316 -16.65 1.01 -9.11
N PRO A 317 -17.53 0.47 -8.23
CA PRO A 317 -17.55 0.81 -6.81
C PRO A 317 -16.44 0.06 -6.04
N ILE A 318 -15.18 0.30 -6.40
CA ILE A 318 -13.99 -0.26 -5.74
C ILE A 318 -12.85 0.75 -5.79
N PHE A 319 -12.07 0.85 -4.71
CA PHE A 319 -10.92 1.73 -4.66
C PHE A 319 -9.69 1.05 -5.30
N THR A 320 -9.33 1.45 -6.52
CA THR A 320 -8.18 0.88 -7.24
C THR A 320 -6.92 1.72 -7.09
N MET A 321 -5.78 1.06 -6.85
CA MET A 321 -4.45 1.67 -6.72
C MET A 321 -3.45 0.92 -7.60
N ASP A 322 -2.69 1.64 -8.42
CA ASP A 322 -1.61 1.09 -9.24
C ASP A 322 -0.27 1.60 -8.73
N PHE A 323 0.60 0.67 -8.32
CA PHE A 323 1.86 1.02 -7.69
C PHE A 323 2.85 1.76 -8.62
N TRP A 324 2.74 1.60 -9.94
CA TRP A 324 3.63 2.25 -10.93
C TRP A 324 2.93 3.32 -11.77
N ASN A 325 1.65 3.14 -12.11
CA ASN A 325 0.94 4.07 -12.98
C ASN A 325 0.28 5.25 -12.24
N ASP A 326 0.30 5.25 -10.90
CA ASP A 326 -0.25 6.34 -10.09
C ASP A 326 0.76 7.41 -9.69
N GLY A 327 1.97 7.41 -10.27
CA GLY A 327 2.98 8.42 -9.96
C GLY A 327 2.48 9.87 -10.11
N GLU A 328 1.51 10.14 -10.99
CA GLU A 328 0.83 11.44 -11.11
C GLU A 328 0.08 11.87 -9.85
N TYR A 329 -0.54 10.92 -9.14
CA TYR A 329 -1.34 11.19 -7.94
C TYR A 329 -0.46 11.33 -6.69
N VAL A 330 0.71 10.69 -6.68
CA VAL A 330 1.63 10.67 -5.53
C VAL A 330 2.94 11.46 -5.77
N ARG A 331 3.04 12.09 -6.95
CA ARG A 331 4.18 12.90 -7.41
C ARG A 331 5.50 12.12 -7.47
N GLY A 332 5.49 10.96 -8.13
CA GLY A 332 6.66 10.12 -8.38
C GLY A 332 6.84 8.95 -7.40
N CYS A 333 8.06 8.43 -7.27
CA CYS A 333 8.37 7.32 -6.37
C CYS A 333 8.07 7.67 -4.91
N ILE A 334 7.53 6.71 -4.16
CA ILE A 334 7.18 6.84 -2.73
C ILE A 334 8.12 6.10 -1.76
N ALA A 335 9.13 5.41 -2.30
CA ALA A 335 10.14 4.64 -1.59
C ALA A 335 11.15 5.52 -0.82
N GLY A 336 12.07 4.89 -0.09
CA GLY A 336 13.16 5.59 0.63
C GLY A 336 12.63 6.45 1.77
N GLY A 337 11.56 5.97 2.43
CA GLY A 337 10.91 6.66 3.55
C GLY A 337 10.03 7.83 3.14
N ARG A 338 9.89 8.19 1.86
CA ARG A 338 9.09 9.36 1.44
C ARG A 338 7.64 9.22 1.89
N ASN A 339 6.99 8.12 1.51
CA ASN A 339 5.72 7.70 2.11
C ASN A 339 5.78 6.27 2.66
N TYR A 340 6.72 5.45 2.20
CA TYR A 340 6.93 4.13 2.79
C TYR A 340 8.38 3.65 2.67
N LEU A 341 8.66 2.57 3.40
CA LEU A 341 9.86 1.75 3.31
C LEU A 341 9.52 0.29 3.62
N HIS A 342 10.48 -0.60 3.44
CA HIS A 342 10.38 -2.02 3.76
C HIS A 342 11.37 -2.42 4.85
N ILE A 343 10.98 -3.29 5.78
CA ILE A 343 11.89 -3.94 6.72
C ILE A 343 11.70 -5.45 6.56
N ASN A 344 12.73 -6.14 6.08
CA ASN A 344 12.67 -7.57 5.84
C ASN A 344 12.75 -8.37 7.16
N ALA A 345 12.55 -9.69 7.10
CA ALA A 345 12.55 -10.54 8.29
C ALA A 345 13.93 -10.68 8.97
N ALA A 346 15.01 -10.41 8.25
CA ALA A 346 16.39 -10.36 8.76
C ALA A 346 16.71 -9.01 9.43
N GLY A 347 15.80 -8.04 9.36
CA GLY A 347 15.93 -6.73 10.00
C GLY A 347 16.49 -5.65 9.09
N ASP A 348 16.83 -5.94 7.83
CA ASP A 348 17.36 -4.92 6.93
C ASP A 348 16.26 -3.91 6.58
N ILE A 349 16.63 -2.63 6.62
CA ILE A 349 15.75 -1.51 6.36
C ILE A 349 15.99 -1.08 4.92
N GLU A 350 15.08 -1.48 4.05
CA GLU A 350 15.15 -1.31 2.60
C GLU A 350 14.27 -0.14 2.13
N PRO A 351 14.63 0.55 1.04
CA PRO A 351 13.85 1.67 0.57
C PRO A 351 12.49 1.25 -0.01
N CYS A 352 12.36 0.02 -0.51
CA CYS A 352 11.21 -0.49 -1.24
C CYS A 352 11.17 -2.01 -1.16
N ALA A 353 9.98 -2.61 -1.11
CA ALA A 353 9.81 -4.07 -1.07
C ALA A 353 10.38 -4.79 -2.32
N PHE A 354 10.60 -4.06 -3.42
CA PHE A 354 11.17 -4.58 -4.66
C PHE A 354 12.64 -4.18 -4.86
N ILE A 355 13.30 -3.66 -3.81
CA ILE A 355 14.69 -3.19 -3.87
C ILE A 355 15.43 -3.75 -2.65
N HIS A 356 15.96 -4.96 -2.83
CA HIS A 356 16.61 -5.75 -1.78
C HIS A 356 18.06 -5.33 -1.60
N TYR A 357 18.23 -4.06 -1.24
CA TYR A 357 19.53 -3.46 -0.93
C TYR A 357 19.41 -2.57 0.28
N SER A 358 20.36 -2.68 1.22
CA SER A 358 20.36 -1.87 2.43
C SER A 358 21.77 -1.53 2.91
N ASP A 359 21.86 -0.42 3.62
CA ASP A 359 23.03 0.00 4.41
C ASP A 359 22.71 0.04 5.92
N SER A 360 21.52 -0.46 6.31
CA SER A 360 20.94 -0.25 7.64
C SER A 360 20.13 -1.45 8.10
N ASN A 361 20.35 -1.89 9.34
CA ASN A 361 19.60 -2.98 9.97
C ASN A 361 19.01 -2.53 11.30
N ILE A 362 17.78 -2.93 11.61
CA ILE A 362 17.03 -2.53 12.82
C ILE A 362 17.69 -3.00 14.12
N TYR A 363 18.51 -4.05 14.07
CA TYR A 363 19.26 -4.51 15.25
C TYR A 363 20.43 -3.61 15.61
N ASP A 364 20.93 -2.82 14.65
CA ASP A 364 22.09 -1.94 14.81
C ASP A 364 21.73 -0.45 14.85
N LYS A 365 20.62 -0.08 14.20
CA LYS A 365 20.17 1.30 14.04
C LYS A 365 18.73 1.46 14.48
N THR A 366 18.43 2.59 15.10
CA THR A 366 17.06 3.08 15.21
C THR A 366 16.49 3.42 13.83
N LEU A 367 15.17 3.47 13.70
CA LEU A 367 14.52 3.90 12.45
C LEU A 367 14.99 5.30 12.03
N LEU A 368 15.15 6.23 12.98
CA LEU A 368 15.60 7.58 12.66
C LEU A 368 17.02 7.60 12.10
N GLU A 369 17.94 6.81 12.67
CA GLU A 369 19.31 6.69 12.15
C GLU A 369 19.32 6.07 10.75
N ALA A 370 18.46 5.08 10.50
CA ALA A 370 18.30 4.50 9.17
C ALA A 370 17.73 5.51 8.15
N TYR A 371 16.79 6.37 8.54
CA TYR A 371 16.24 7.38 7.62
C TYR A 371 17.25 8.45 7.23
N GLN A 372 18.30 8.62 8.03
CA GLN A 372 19.44 9.51 7.77
C GLN A 372 20.61 8.77 7.13
N SER A 373 20.47 7.47 6.82
CA SER A 373 21.53 6.67 6.21
C SER A 373 21.80 7.13 4.77
N PRO A 374 23.02 6.90 4.25
CA PRO A 374 23.38 7.24 2.89
C PRO A 374 22.36 6.79 1.83
N LEU A 375 21.84 5.56 1.91
CA LEU A 375 20.87 5.06 0.94
C LEU A 375 19.56 5.84 0.98
N PHE A 376 18.97 6.05 2.16
CA PHE A 376 17.71 6.78 2.31
C PHE A 376 17.86 8.26 1.94
N MET A 377 19.01 8.87 2.23
CA MET A 377 19.31 10.23 1.81
C MET A 377 19.49 10.35 0.29
N ALA A 378 20.13 9.36 -0.36
CA ALA A 378 20.23 9.32 -1.81
C ALA A 378 18.85 9.24 -2.48
N TYR A 379 17.90 8.49 -1.91
CA TYR A 379 16.50 8.50 -2.35
C TYR A 379 15.84 9.88 -2.17
N LYS A 380 16.00 10.50 -0.99
CA LYS A 380 15.43 11.83 -0.72
C LYS A 380 15.95 12.88 -1.70
N GLU A 381 17.23 12.84 -2.04
CA GLU A 381 17.87 13.79 -2.95
C GLU A 381 17.57 13.52 -4.43
N GLY A 382 17.42 12.25 -4.80
CA GLY A 382 17.12 11.85 -6.17
C GLY A 382 15.65 11.96 -6.56
N GLN A 383 14.73 12.15 -5.61
CA GLN A 383 13.29 12.21 -5.88
C GLN A 383 12.80 13.64 -6.21
N PRO A 384 11.91 13.79 -7.21
CA PRO A 384 11.45 12.76 -8.15
C PRO A 384 12.57 12.37 -9.13
N PHE A 385 12.64 11.08 -9.49
CA PHE A 385 13.67 10.56 -10.40
C PHE A 385 13.45 10.95 -11.87
N ASN A 386 12.24 11.41 -12.21
CA ASN A 386 11.85 11.85 -13.54
C ASN A 386 10.77 12.93 -13.44
N ASP A 387 10.78 13.89 -14.37
CA ASP A 387 9.73 14.93 -14.47
C ASP A 387 8.42 14.38 -15.06
N ASN A 388 8.49 13.30 -15.84
CA ASN A 388 7.31 12.55 -16.27
C ASN A 388 6.92 11.57 -15.15
N MET A 389 5.81 11.85 -14.47
CA MET A 389 5.37 11.07 -13.31
C MET A 389 4.81 9.68 -13.68
N LEU A 390 4.73 9.33 -14.96
CA LEU A 390 4.52 7.95 -15.42
C LEU A 390 5.80 7.12 -15.43
N ARG A 391 6.95 7.74 -15.11
CA ARG A 391 8.27 7.09 -14.95
C ARG A 391 8.81 7.23 -13.51
N PRO A 392 8.04 6.86 -12.47
CA PRO A 392 8.44 7.14 -11.09
C PRO A 392 9.61 6.27 -10.61
N CYS A 393 9.73 5.02 -11.07
CA CYS A 393 10.57 4.01 -10.42
C CYS A 393 12.07 4.17 -10.78
N PRO A 394 12.99 4.18 -9.79
CA PRO A 394 14.43 4.24 -10.06
C PRO A 394 15.02 2.95 -10.64
N LEU A 395 14.24 1.86 -10.67
CA LEU A 395 14.62 0.58 -11.25
C LEU A 395 13.94 0.35 -12.62
N LEU A 396 12.61 0.37 -12.65
CA LEU A 396 11.84 0.00 -13.84
C LEU A 396 11.78 1.11 -14.89
N ASP A 397 11.90 2.37 -14.48
CA ASP A 397 11.63 3.52 -15.35
C ASP A 397 12.85 4.41 -15.62
N ASN A 398 13.84 4.41 -14.73
CA ASN A 398 15.01 5.28 -14.80
C ASN A 398 16.29 4.45 -14.69
N TYR A 399 16.67 3.81 -15.79
CA TYR A 399 17.84 2.93 -15.85
C TYR A 399 19.11 3.59 -15.25
N GLY A 400 19.78 2.86 -14.37
CA GLY A 400 21.00 3.29 -13.67
C GLY A 400 20.78 4.16 -12.42
N ALA A 401 19.57 4.68 -12.17
CA ALA A 401 19.30 5.50 -10.99
C ALA A 401 19.45 4.71 -9.69
N LEU A 402 18.90 3.49 -9.62
CA LEU A 402 19.06 2.60 -8.47
C LEU A 402 20.54 2.23 -8.25
N ALA A 403 21.23 1.75 -9.29
CA ALA A 403 22.63 1.35 -9.20
C ALA A 403 23.51 2.47 -8.63
N LYS A 404 23.35 3.69 -9.16
CA LYS A 404 24.05 4.86 -8.63
C LYS A 404 23.80 5.07 -7.13
N MET A 405 22.56 4.97 -6.66
CA MET A 405 22.26 5.14 -5.23
C MET A 405 22.88 4.04 -4.37
N VAL A 406 22.85 2.79 -4.82
CA VAL A 406 23.48 1.65 -4.13
C VAL A 406 24.99 1.83 -4.05
N ASP A 407 25.65 2.15 -5.16
CA ASP A 407 27.10 2.35 -5.22
C ASP A 407 27.56 3.48 -4.30
N THR A 408 26.87 4.61 -4.33
CA THR A 408 27.25 5.79 -3.54
C THR A 408 26.98 5.64 -2.05
N SER A 409 25.97 4.84 -1.69
CA SER A 409 25.60 4.61 -0.28
C SER A 409 26.44 3.51 0.36
N GLY A 410 27.06 2.64 -0.44
CA GLY A 410 27.69 1.41 0.05
C GLY A 410 26.66 0.38 0.53
N ALA A 411 25.41 0.50 0.07
CA ALA A 411 24.39 -0.50 0.33
C ALA A 411 24.78 -1.83 -0.35
N HIS A 412 24.33 -2.94 0.24
CA HIS A 412 24.60 -4.29 -0.26
C HIS A 412 23.28 -5.04 -0.43
N SER A 413 23.30 -6.08 -1.26
CA SER A 413 22.13 -6.95 -1.44
C SER A 413 21.72 -7.58 -0.12
N THR A 414 20.42 -7.56 0.16
CA THR A 414 19.78 -8.18 1.34
C THR A 414 19.18 -9.55 1.02
N ASP A 415 19.33 -10.02 -0.23
CA ASP A 415 19.10 -11.42 -0.58
C ASP A 415 20.18 -12.29 0.09
N MET A 416 19.73 -13.16 0.99
CA MET A 416 20.61 -13.97 1.83
C MET A 416 21.03 -15.29 1.17
N GLU A 417 20.26 -15.78 0.17
CA GLU A 417 20.55 -17.05 -0.49
C GLU A 417 21.40 -16.85 -1.74
N SER A 418 21.11 -15.81 -2.52
CA SER A 418 21.78 -15.55 -3.77
C SER A 418 21.95 -14.04 -4.04
N PRO A 419 22.85 -13.36 -3.28
CA PRO A 419 23.11 -11.92 -3.41
C PRO A 419 23.23 -11.49 -4.88
N GLU A 420 22.34 -10.59 -5.29
CA GLU A 420 22.26 -10.06 -6.65
C GLU A 420 23.06 -8.77 -6.76
N ASP A 421 23.82 -8.62 -7.84
CA ASP A 421 24.49 -7.37 -8.16
C ASP A 421 23.46 -6.35 -8.69
N VAL A 422 23.52 -5.11 -8.20
CA VAL A 422 22.54 -4.07 -8.56
C VAL A 422 22.55 -3.75 -10.05
N HIS A 423 23.69 -3.87 -10.73
CA HIS A 423 23.81 -3.66 -12.16
C HIS A 423 23.14 -4.78 -12.94
N ASP A 424 23.29 -6.04 -12.51
CA ASP A 424 22.60 -7.18 -13.10
C ASP A 424 21.07 -7.01 -13.01
N LEU A 425 20.56 -6.57 -11.85
CA LEU A 425 19.14 -6.27 -11.66
C LEU A 425 18.65 -5.13 -12.57
N CYS A 426 19.45 -4.07 -12.67
CA CYS A 426 19.14 -2.93 -13.54
C CYS A 426 19.13 -3.34 -15.02
N ASP A 427 20.04 -4.22 -15.45
CA ASP A 427 20.14 -4.71 -16.81
C ASP A 427 18.93 -5.56 -17.22
N LYS A 428 18.35 -6.34 -16.29
CA LYS A 428 17.06 -7.03 -16.51
C LYS A 428 15.92 -6.07 -16.85
N CYS A 429 15.97 -4.83 -16.35
CA CYS A 429 14.92 -3.82 -16.54
C CYS A 429 15.18 -2.88 -17.73
N LYS A 430 16.40 -2.87 -18.32
CA LYS A 430 16.80 -1.87 -19.31
C LYS A 430 15.86 -1.80 -20.52
N ALA A 431 15.63 -2.94 -21.17
CA ALA A 431 14.85 -2.97 -22.41
C ALA A 431 13.38 -2.56 -22.19
N VAL A 432 12.79 -2.87 -21.03
CA VAL A 432 11.42 -2.44 -20.70
C VAL A 432 11.37 -0.97 -20.29
N SER A 433 12.42 -0.45 -19.63
CA SER A 433 12.55 0.97 -19.30
C SER A 433 12.61 1.84 -20.55
N GLU A 434 13.43 1.47 -21.53
CA GLU A 434 13.58 2.20 -22.80
C GLU A 434 12.27 2.25 -23.60
N LYS A 435 11.57 1.11 -23.74
CA LYS A 435 10.27 1.05 -24.43
C LYS A 435 9.18 1.82 -23.68
N TRP A 436 9.12 1.68 -22.36
CA TRP A 436 8.16 2.43 -21.58
C TRP A 436 8.41 3.94 -21.64
N ALA A 437 9.66 4.38 -21.78
CA ALA A 437 9.95 5.80 -21.90
C ALA A 437 9.25 6.45 -23.10
N GLU A 438 9.29 5.80 -24.27
CA GLU A 438 8.59 6.26 -25.48
C GLU A 438 7.07 6.33 -25.26
N THR A 439 6.49 5.25 -24.72
CA THR A 439 5.05 5.15 -24.47
C THR A 439 4.56 6.12 -23.39
N ALA A 440 5.34 6.32 -22.34
CA ALA A 440 5.05 7.25 -21.25
C ALA A 440 5.14 8.70 -21.71
N ASP A 441 6.09 9.05 -22.58
CA ASP A 441 6.21 10.41 -23.11
C ASP A 441 5.02 10.75 -24.02
N ALA A 442 4.60 9.81 -24.88
CA ALA A 442 3.38 9.98 -25.68
C ALA A 442 2.13 10.17 -24.80
N LEU A 443 1.96 9.35 -23.75
CA LEU A 443 0.85 9.50 -22.80
C LEU A 443 0.88 10.83 -22.04
N TRP A 444 2.07 11.30 -21.70
CA TRP A 444 2.27 12.56 -20.97
C TRP A 444 1.93 13.78 -21.83
N GLU A 445 2.34 13.77 -23.09
CA GLU A 445 2.02 14.82 -24.07
C GLU A 445 0.51 14.91 -24.37
N GLU A 446 -0.19 13.78 -24.36
CA GLU A 446 -1.65 13.72 -24.55
C GLU A 446 -2.43 14.29 -23.34
N ASN A 447 -1.84 14.30 -22.14
CA ASN A 447 -2.52 14.65 -20.89
C ASN A 447 -1.83 15.81 -20.10
N PRO A 448 -1.55 16.97 -20.71
CA PRO A 448 -0.73 18.04 -20.11
C PRO A 448 -1.38 18.71 -18.88
N HIS A 449 -2.66 18.44 -18.61
CA HIS A 449 -3.45 19.05 -17.54
C HIS A 449 -3.15 18.48 -16.13
N TRP A 450 -2.34 17.41 -16.03
CA TRP A 450 -1.78 16.96 -14.75
C TRP A 450 -0.55 17.76 -14.30
N ASN A 451 -0.02 18.67 -15.14
CA ASN A 451 0.89 19.75 -14.72
C ASN A 451 0.14 20.82 -13.90
N ARG A 452 -0.61 20.43 -12.86
CA ARG A 452 -1.08 21.37 -11.86
C ARG A 452 0.15 21.98 -11.20
N THR A 453 0.37 23.26 -11.47
CA THR A 453 1.40 24.10 -10.88
C THR A 453 1.58 23.80 -9.39
N GLU A 454 2.82 23.84 -8.90
CA GLU A 454 3.26 23.58 -7.52
C GLU A 454 2.45 24.25 -6.38
N ARG A 455 1.48 25.10 -6.71
CA ARG A 455 0.68 25.90 -5.77
C ARG A 455 -0.47 25.17 -5.08
N GLU A 456 -0.99 24.05 -5.58
CA GLU A 456 -2.24 23.49 -5.02
C GLU A 456 -2.07 22.43 -3.92
N PHE A 457 -0.86 21.88 -3.72
CA PHE A 457 -0.63 20.81 -2.73
C PHE A 457 0.72 20.95 -2.02
N LYS A 458 0.99 22.12 -1.44
CA LYS A 458 1.97 22.23 -0.36
C LYS A 458 1.36 21.58 0.88
N TYR A 459 1.72 20.33 1.14
CA TYR A 459 1.56 19.73 2.46
C TYR A 459 2.70 20.23 3.35
#